data_AF-A0A416JM53-F1
#
_entry.id   AF-A0A416JM53-F1
#
_cell.length_a   1.000
_cell.length_b   1.000
_cell.length_c   1.000
_cell.angle_alpha   90.00
_cell.angle_beta   90.00
_cell.angle_gamma   90.00
#
_symmetry.space_group_name_H-M   'P 1'
#
loop_
_entity.id
_entity.type
_entity.pdbx_description
1 polymer ?
#
loop_
_entity_poly.entity_id
_entity_poly.type
_entity_poly.pdbx_seq_one_letter_code
_entity_poly.pdbx_strand_id
1 'polypeptide(L)'
;MKVTLRSPRAGVVVERFGDKRKYLYRIVEINPLCLIKPCTTLLPLTEISANAKIIGPDGQPVPATGEYYITAETMDPYHIVTDWF
;
A
#
# COMPACT_ATOMS: atom_id res chain seq x y z
N MET A 1 12.11 -6.62 -4.38
CA MET A 1 13.10 -5.64 -4.86
C MET A 1 12.51 -4.25 -4.73
N LYS A 2 13.25 -3.25 -4.23
CA LYS A 2 12.76 -1.85 -4.19
C LYS A 2 12.61 -1.30 -5.61
N VAL A 3 11.57 -0.51 -5.86
CA VAL A 3 11.30 0.09 -7.18
C VAL A 3 11.15 1.60 -7.05
N THR A 4 11.85 2.34 -7.90
CA THR A 4 11.64 3.79 -8.04
C THR A 4 10.77 4.05 -9.26
N LEU A 5 9.64 4.73 -9.07
CA LEU A 5 8.71 5.05 -10.15
C LEU A 5 9.35 6.01 -11.16
N ARG A 6 9.17 5.73 -12.46
CA ARG A 6 9.60 6.63 -13.55
C ARG A 6 8.49 7.56 -14.04
N SER A 7 7.25 7.12 -13.91
CA SER A 7 6.04 7.87 -14.28
C SER A 7 5.05 7.85 -13.12
N PRO A 8 4.08 8.78 -13.10
CA PRO A 8 3.04 8.77 -12.07
C PRO A 8 2.25 7.48 -12.12
N ARG A 9 1.78 7.00 -10.97
CA ARG A 9 1.01 5.77 -10.85
C ARG A 9 -0.19 5.96 -9.93
N ALA A 10 -1.32 5.35 -10.27
CA ALA A 10 -2.48 5.34 -9.39
C ALA A 10 -2.16 4.53 -8.12
N GLY A 11 -2.57 5.03 -6.97
CA GLY A 11 -2.44 4.34 -5.69
C GLY A 11 -3.67 4.54 -4.82
N VAL A 12 -3.73 3.75 -3.76
CA VAL A 12 -4.77 3.79 -2.74
C VAL A 12 -4.14 4.19 -1.42
N VAL A 13 -4.69 5.20 -0.77
CA VAL A 13 -4.33 5.61 0.57
C VAL A 13 -4.88 4.56 1.55
N VAL A 14 -3.98 4.03 2.37
CA VAL A 14 -4.30 3.04 3.39
C VAL A 14 -3.78 3.51 4.74
N GLU A 15 -4.50 3.18 5.78
CA GLU A 15 -4.11 3.40 7.17
C GLU A 15 -3.64 2.08 7.79
N ARG A 16 -2.49 2.09 8.43
CA ARG A 16 -2.03 0.94 9.22
C ARG A 16 -2.88 0.81 10.48
N PHE A 17 -3.35 -0.40 10.78
CA PHE A 17 -4.15 -0.66 11.97
C PHE A 17 -3.81 -2.00 12.64
N GLY A 18 -4.28 -2.16 13.88
CA GLY A 18 -4.00 -3.33 14.71
C GLY A 18 -2.57 -3.35 15.26
N ASP A 19 -2.11 -4.53 15.70
CA ASP A 19 -0.77 -4.67 16.26
C ASP A 19 0.31 -4.35 15.22
N LYS A 20 1.35 -3.63 15.65
CA LYS A 20 2.48 -3.28 14.78
C LYS A 20 3.10 -4.51 14.10
N ARG A 21 3.05 -5.70 14.71
CA ARG A 21 3.60 -6.94 14.15
C ARG A 21 2.72 -7.59 13.08
N LYS A 22 1.44 -7.20 12.95
CA LYS A 22 0.49 -7.81 12.01
C LYS A 22 0.51 -7.17 10.62
N TYR A 23 1.02 -5.93 10.51
CA TYR A 23 1.15 -5.20 9.24
C TYR A 23 -0.14 -5.21 8.40
N LEU A 24 -1.27 -4.90 9.05
CA LEU A 24 -2.56 -4.77 8.40
C LEU A 24 -2.79 -3.32 8.00
N TYR A 25 -3.29 -3.12 6.78
CA TYR A 25 -3.57 -1.81 6.21
C TYR A 25 -5.02 -1.79 5.76
N ARG A 26 -5.77 -0.75 6.14
CA ARG A 26 -7.18 -0.56 5.76
C ARG A 26 -7.26 0.55 4.74
N ILE A 27 -8.06 0.37 3.69
CA ILE A 27 -8.36 1.44 2.73
C ILE A 27 -9.10 2.58 3.47
N VAL A 28 -8.62 3.81 3.31
CA VAL A 28 -9.29 4.99 3.89
C VAL A 28 -10.61 5.24 3.16
N GLU A 29 -11.70 5.52 3.89
CA GLU A 29 -13.03 5.66 3.29
C GLU A 29 -13.20 6.95 2.47
N ILE A 30 -12.53 8.04 2.89
CA ILE A 30 -12.65 9.35 2.26
C ILE A 30 -11.50 9.54 1.27
N ASN A 31 -11.85 9.68 -0.02
CA ASN A 31 -10.91 9.93 -1.12
C ASN A 31 -9.69 8.98 -1.13
N PRO A 32 -9.89 7.66 -1.20
CA PRO A 32 -8.80 6.69 -1.15
C PRO A 32 -7.85 6.78 -2.34
N LEU A 33 -8.31 7.23 -3.51
CA LEU A 33 -7.51 7.21 -4.73
C LEU A 33 -6.58 8.42 -4.80
N CYS A 34 -5.30 8.19 -5.09
CA CYS A 34 -4.31 9.24 -5.27
C CYS A 34 -3.33 8.92 -6.40
N LEU A 35 -2.56 9.93 -6.82
CA LEU A 35 -1.49 9.79 -7.78
C LEU A 35 -0.14 9.75 -7.04
N ILE A 36 0.54 8.62 -7.11
CA ILE A 36 1.92 8.48 -6.65
C ILE A 36 2.82 9.22 -7.64
N LYS A 37 3.67 10.11 -7.12
CA LYS A 37 4.55 10.92 -7.95
C LYS A 37 5.69 10.07 -8.55
N PRO A 38 6.24 10.48 -9.70
CA PRO A 38 7.52 9.96 -10.17
C PRO A 38 8.60 10.11 -9.10
N CYS A 39 9.64 9.29 -9.20
CA CYS A 39 10.77 9.23 -8.26
C CYS A 39 10.41 8.78 -6.84
N THR A 40 9.14 8.45 -6.54
CA THR A 40 8.78 7.79 -5.28
C THR A 40 9.33 6.36 -5.24
N THR A 41 9.94 6.00 -4.12
CA THR A 41 10.43 4.64 -3.86
C THR A 41 9.33 3.80 -3.24
N LEU A 42 9.09 2.64 -3.85
CA LEU A 42 8.13 1.64 -3.41
C LEU A 42 8.85 0.36 -2.98
N LEU A 43 8.26 -0.32 -2.02
CA LEU A 43 8.69 -1.63 -1.52
C LEU A 43 7.60 -2.64 -1.85
N PRO A 44 7.94 -3.88 -2.25
CA PRO A 44 6.97 -4.96 -2.26
C PRO A 44 6.39 -5.14 -0.85
N LEU A 45 5.07 -5.31 -0.76
CA LEU A 45 4.40 -5.49 0.53
C LEU A 45 4.91 -6.75 1.26
N THR A 46 5.31 -7.75 0.49
CA THR A 46 5.92 -9.01 0.95
C THR A 46 7.27 -8.79 1.66
N GLU A 47 8.03 -7.74 1.31
CA GLU A 47 9.28 -7.39 2.01
C GLU A 47 9.04 -6.78 3.39
N ILE A 48 7.88 -6.14 3.61
CA ILE A 48 7.51 -5.63 4.94
C ILE A 48 7.08 -6.79 5.83
N SER A 49 6.21 -7.66 5.32
CA SER A 49 5.81 -8.89 6.00
C SER A 49 5.11 -9.83 5.02
N ALA A 50 5.44 -11.11 5.07
CA ALA A 50 4.72 -12.15 4.33
C ALA A 50 3.22 -12.24 4.69
N ASN A 51 2.82 -11.71 5.85
CA ASN A 51 1.44 -11.72 6.34
C ASN A 51 0.72 -10.38 6.18
N ALA A 52 1.38 -9.38 5.58
CA ALA A 52 0.75 -8.08 5.37
C ALA A 52 -0.44 -8.19 4.41
N LYS A 53 -1.54 -7.51 4.75
CA LYS A 53 -2.78 -7.56 3.98
C LYS A 53 -3.38 -6.17 3.86
N ILE A 54 -3.96 -5.91 2.69
CA ILE A 54 -4.82 -4.76 2.44
C ILE A 54 -6.26 -5.19 2.71
N ILE A 55 -6.94 -4.49 3.60
CA ILE A 55 -8.30 -4.78 4.04
C ILE A 55 -9.23 -3.73 3.43
N GLY A 56 -10.25 -4.20 2.73
CA GLY A 56 -11.26 -3.38 2.10
C GLY A 56 -12.25 -2.80 3.11
N PRO A 57 -13.13 -1.89 2.66
CA PRO A 57 -14.19 -1.32 3.49
C PRO A 57 -15.17 -2.37 4.05
N ASP A 58 -15.30 -3.51 3.38
CA ASP A 58 -16.12 -4.66 3.80
C ASP A 58 -15.45 -5.51 4.90
N GLY A 59 -14.25 -5.14 5.33
CA GLY A 59 -13.46 -5.88 6.32
C GLY A 59 -12.77 -7.12 5.77
N GLN A 60 -12.85 -7.38 4.46
CA GLN A 60 -12.22 -8.54 3.83
C GLN A 60 -10.85 -8.16 3.20
N PRO A 61 -9.91 -9.11 3.10
CA PRO A 61 -8.67 -8.88 2.37
C PRO A 61 -8.94 -8.66 0.87
N VAL A 62 -8.32 -7.62 0.30
CA VAL A 62 -8.35 -7.37 -1.15
C VAL A 62 -7.18 -8.09 -1.80
N PRO A 63 -7.39 -9.14 -2.61
CA PRO A 63 -6.32 -9.86 -3.28
C PRO A 63 -5.63 -8.96 -4.31
N ALA A 64 -4.31 -9.10 -4.45
CA ALA A 64 -3.58 -8.47 -5.54
C ALA A 64 -3.90 -9.17 -6.87
N THR A 65 -3.96 -8.39 -7.94
CA THR A 65 -3.99 -8.87 -9.33
C THR A 65 -2.58 -9.18 -9.84
N GLY A 66 -1.57 -8.42 -9.38
CA GLY A 66 -0.15 -8.71 -9.56
C GLY A 66 0.56 -8.79 -8.20
N GLU A 67 1.44 -7.84 -7.93
CA GLU A 67 2.11 -7.69 -6.63
C GLU A 67 1.81 -6.31 -6.02
N TYR A 68 1.48 -6.28 -4.73
CA TYR A 68 1.31 -5.02 -4.02
C TYR A 68 2.66 -4.38 -3.71
N TYR A 69 2.74 -3.09 -4.03
CA TYR A 69 3.83 -2.20 -3.65
C TYR A 69 3.31 -1.10 -2.74
N ILE A 70 4.09 -0.70 -1.75
CA ILE A 70 3.77 0.32 -0.76
C ILE A 70 4.86 1.37 -0.70
N THR A 71 4.51 2.63 -0.45
CA THR A 71 5.48 3.71 -0.31
C THR A 71 6.47 3.43 0.81
N ALA A 72 7.78 3.55 0.50
CA ALA A 72 8.85 3.43 1.49
C ALA A 72 8.85 4.62 2.46
N GLU A 73 8.43 5.79 1.97
CA GLU A 73 8.22 6.99 2.78
C GLU A 73 6.82 6.93 3.40
N THR A 74 6.76 7.16 4.70
CA THR A 74 5.58 6.94 5.55
C THR A 74 5.05 8.26 6.05
N MET A 75 3.72 8.45 6.00
CA MET A 75 3.03 9.49 6.77
C MET A 75 2.22 8.82 7.89
N ASP A 76 2.92 8.18 8.85
CA ASP A 76 2.32 7.30 9.89
C ASP A 76 1.09 7.97 10.53
N PRO A 77 -0.10 7.33 10.50
CA PRO A 77 -0.38 5.93 10.17
C PRO A 77 -0.64 5.61 8.69
N TYR A 78 -0.55 6.59 7.80
CA TYR A 78 -0.94 6.48 6.40
C TYR A 78 0.20 6.10 5.46
N HIS A 79 -0.15 5.29 4.48
CA HIS A 79 0.70 4.86 3.38
C HIS A 79 -0.08 4.90 2.07
N ILE A 80 0.62 4.78 0.94
CA ILE A 80 -0.01 4.58 -0.36
C ILE A 80 0.41 3.22 -0.91
N VAL A 81 -0.57 2.44 -1.37
CA VAL A 81 -0.38 1.12 -1.96
C VAL A 81 -0.81 1.14 -3.43
N THR A 82 -0.05 0.46 -4.30
CA THR A 82 -0.43 0.21 -5.69
C THR A 82 -0.28 -1.28 -5.98
N ASP A 83 -1.19 -1.81 -6.78
CA ASP A 83 -1.03 -3.11 -7.41
C ASP A 83 -0.21 -2.96 -8.70
N TRP A 84 0.66 -3.92 -8.98
CA TRP A 84 1.57 -3.88 -10.14
C TRP A 84 1.60 -5.23 -10.84
N PHE A 85 1.08 -5.25 -12.08
CA PHE A 85 1.17 -6.33 -13.06
C PHE A 85 2.24 -6.02 -14.12
#